data_AF-A0A2K3L3E3-F1
#
_entry.id   AF-A0A2K3L3E3-F1
#
_cell.length_a   1.000
_cell.length_b   1.000
_cell.length_c   1.000
_cell.angle_alpha   90.00
_cell.angle_beta   90.00
_cell.angle_gamma   90.00
#
_symmetry.space_group_name_H-M   'P 1'
#
loop_
_entity.id
_entity.type
_entity.pdbx_description
1 polymer ?
#
loop_
_entity_poly.entity_id
_entity_poly.type
_entity_poly.pdbx_seq_one_letter_code
_entity_poly.pdbx_strand_id
1 'polypeptide(L)'
;MRAALAFWVKEYINYEEIEKREQLYINKALKRLMPNPNIEILGNISTKRQAILSFVIYSTTNITKILSGSFVATLLNDLFGIQARGGCACAGPYGHDLLNINESQSLAVRSAIQEGYIGVKPGWTRVSFPYYMGEEDFEFILAAIEFVATYGQRFLSLYKFDLKNGSWKIKKQKLEILLNENKFYMRETREKANNDYFKARSDCNVGTKQVGILRRKSLLEAKCIANRLPKFLSERIHPDVDPSVLHFIV
;
A
#
# COMPACT_ATOMS: atom_id res chain seq x y z
N MET A 1 -15.86 6.71 30.53
CA MET A 1 -14.65 7.42 31.02
C MET A 1 -13.49 7.55 30.02
N ARG A 2 -13.34 6.71 28.98
CA ARG A 2 -12.26 6.91 27.97
C ARG A 2 -12.49 8.12 27.03
N ALA A 3 -13.74 8.51 26.79
CA ALA A 3 -14.07 9.65 25.96
C ALA A 3 -13.59 10.99 26.56
N ALA A 4 -13.86 11.23 27.84
CA ALA A 4 -13.46 12.47 28.53
C ALA A 4 -11.93 12.68 28.48
N LEU A 5 -11.15 11.61 28.70
CA LEU A 5 -9.69 11.66 28.60
C LEU A 5 -9.21 11.97 27.17
N ALA A 6 -9.87 11.41 26.14
CA ALA A 6 -9.54 11.72 24.75
C ALA A 6 -9.80 13.20 24.41
N PHE A 7 -10.89 13.77 24.92
CA PHE A 7 -11.16 15.20 24.80
C PHE A 7 -10.12 16.05 25.53
N TRP A 8 -9.74 15.66 26.76
CA TRP A 8 -8.70 16.36 27.51
C TRP A 8 -7.34 16.35 26.82
N VAL A 9 -6.91 15.22 26.26
CA VAL A 9 -5.64 15.15 25.50
C VAL A 9 -5.71 16.04 24.26
N LYS A 10 -6.86 16.05 23.56
CA LYS A 10 -7.08 16.93 22.41
C LYS A 10 -7.01 18.42 22.80
N GLU A 11 -7.63 18.80 23.91
CA GLU A 11 -7.60 20.16 24.43
C GLU A 11 -6.19 20.57 24.90
N TYR A 12 -5.48 19.67 25.58
CA TYR A 12 -4.12 19.90 26.06
C TYR A 12 -3.12 20.19 24.92
N ILE A 13 -3.26 19.49 23.79
CA ILE A 13 -2.37 19.66 22.62
C ILE A 13 -2.73 20.92 21.82
N ASN A 14 -3.98 21.38 21.92
CA ASN A 14 -4.58 22.44 21.11
C ASN A 14 -4.87 22.02 19.64
N TYR A 15 -6.01 22.47 19.11
CA TYR A 15 -6.46 22.18 17.75
C TYR A 15 -5.53 22.77 16.68
N GLU A 16 -4.95 23.94 16.94
CA GLU A 16 -4.06 24.63 16.01
C GLU A 16 -2.78 23.84 15.76
N GLU A 17 -2.20 23.25 16.80
CA GLU A 17 -0.99 22.45 16.69
C GLU A 17 -1.27 21.11 16.01
N ILE A 18 -2.41 20.47 16.31
CA ILE A 18 -2.86 19.25 15.60
C ILE A 18 -2.98 19.54 14.11
N GLU A 19 -3.72 20.60 13.76
CA GLU A 19 -3.93 20.96 12.36
C GLU A 19 -2.60 21.31 11.67
N LYS A 20 -1.73 22.08 12.31
CA LYS A 20 -0.42 22.44 11.77
C LYS A 20 0.43 21.21 11.46
N ARG A 21 0.46 20.20 12.36
CA ARG A 21 1.21 18.96 12.14
C ARG A 21 0.61 18.09 11.04
N GLU A 22 -0.71 17.97 11.01
CA GLU A 22 -1.41 17.23 9.96
C GLU A 22 -1.19 17.87 8.59
N GLN A 23 -1.27 19.21 8.50
CA GLN A 23 -0.95 19.95 7.28
C GLN A 23 0.52 19.79 6.87
N LEU A 24 1.45 19.79 7.83
CA LEU A 24 2.87 19.55 7.54
C LEU A 24 3.08 18.19 6.87
N TYR A 25 2.51 17.12 7.45
CA TYR A 25 2.69 15.76 6.91
C TYR A 25 2.03 15.57 5.55
N ILE A 26 0.80 16.05 5.36
CA ILE A 26 0.13 15.89 4.07
C ILE A 26 0.86 16.66 2.97
N ASN A 27 1.32 17.89 3.24
CA ASN A 27 2.07 18.69 2.26
C ASN A 27 3.42 18.05 1.92
N LYS A 28 4.14 17.50 2.92
CA LYS A 28 5.37 16.72 2.68
C LYS A 28 5.08 15.49 1.82
N ALA A 29 4.02 14.74 2.11
CA ALA A 29 3.64 13.54 1.37
C ALA A 29 3.27 13.85 -0.08
N LEU A 30 2.45 14.88 -0.31
CA LEU A 30 2.08 15.36 -1.64
C LEU A 30 3.34 15.74 -2.44
N LYS A 31 4.20 16.59 -1.88
CA LYS A 31 5.43 17.03 -2.54
C LYS A 31 6.35 15.87 -2.96
N ARG A 32 6.40 14.80 -2.17
CA ARG A 32 7.24 13.63 -2.45
C ARG A 32 6.63 12.66 -3.45
N LEU A 33 5.33 12.40 -3.36
CA LEU A 33 4.67 11.35 -4.16
C LEU A 33 4.13 11.85 -5.50
N MET A 34 3.75 13.14 -5.61
CA MET A 34 3.22 13.71 -6.85
C MET A 34 4.16 13.57 -8.07
N PRO A 35 5.50 13.69 -7.94
CA PRO A 35 6.40 13.51 -9.09
C PRO A 35 6.49 12.07 -9.61
N ASN A 36 5.95 11.08 -8.88
CA ASN A 36 6.06 9.68 -9.27
C ASN A 36 4.98 9.33 -10.32
N PRO A 37 5.36 8.91 -11.55
CA PRO A 37 4.40 8.63 -12.62
C PRO A 37 3.50 7.42 -12.36
N ASN A 38 3.90 6.53 -11.45
CA ASN A 38 3.11 5.33 -11.13
C ASN A 38 2.09 5.56 -10.01
N ILE A 39 2.06 6.77 -9.42
CA ILE A 39 1.17 7.12 -8.32
C ILE A 39 0.30 8.28 -8.75
N GLU A 40 -1.01 8.11 -8.63
CA GLU A 40 -1.94 9.22 -8.75
C GLU A 40 -2.63 9.45 -7.42
N ILE A 41 -2.56 10.70 -6.97
CA ILE A 41 -3.17 11.14 -5.73
C ILE A 41 -4.57 11.65 -6.05
N LEU A 42 -5.56 11.11 -5.35
CA LEU A 42 -6.95 11.41 -5.60
C LEU A 42 -7.44 12.61 -4.78
N GLY A 43 -8.42 13.31 -5.36
CA GLY A 43 -9.08 14.48 -4.80
C GLY A 43 -8.36 15.78 -5.16
N ASN A 44 -8.89 16.90 -4.65
CA ASN A 44 -8.30 18.20 -4.91
C ASN A 44 -6.98 18.36 -4.15
N ILE A 45 -5.91 18.69 -4.88
CA ILE A 45 -4.55 18.84 -4.36
C ILE A 45 -4.26 20.30 -3.98
N SER A 46 -5.00 21.26 -4.55
CA SER A 46 -4.82 22.70 -4.35
C SER A 46 -5.53 23.23 -3.10
N THR A 47 -6.48 22.48 -2.56
CA THR A 47 -7.26 22.87 -1.37
C THR A 47 -6.74 22.21 -0.10
N LYS A 48 -6.88 22.92 1.03
CA LYS A 48 -6.63 22.35 2.37
C LYS A 48 -7.42 21.06 2.55
N ARG A 49 -6.73 20.01 3.01
CA ARG A 49 -7.31 18.67 3.20
C ARG A 49 -6.86 18.07 4.53
N GLN A 50 -7.63 17.12 5.05
CA GLN A 50 -7.18 16.30 6.18
C GLN A 50 -5.93 15.52 5.80
N ALA A 51 -5.14 15.12 6.80
CA ALA A 51 -3.94 14.29 6.62
C ALA A 51 -4.26 12.84 6.26
N ILE A 52 -5.11 12.66 5.25
CA ILE A 52 -5.53 11.40 4.66
C ILE A 52 -5.14 11.45 3.18
N LEU A 53 -4.18 10.61 2.84
CA LEU A 53 -3.71 10.44 1.48
C LEU A 53 -4.52 9.34 0.81
N SER A 54 -5.30 9.70 -0.20
CA SER A 54 -6.01 8.78 -1.09
C SER A 54 -5.22 8.66 -2.38
N PHE A 55 -4.90 7.46 -2.83
CA PHE A 55 -4.11 7.25 -4.03
C PHE A 55 -4.44 5.94 -4.76
N VAL A 56 -4.18 5.92 -6.06
CA VAL A 56 -4.10 4.71 -6.88
C VAL A 56 -2.67 4.48 -7.34
N ILE A 57 -2.36 3.23 -7.64
CA ILE A 57 -1.06 2.84 -8.20
C ILE A 57 -1.31 2.26 -9.59
N TYR A 58 -0.67 2.85 -10.60
CA TYR A 58 -0.69 2.35 -11.96
C TYR A 58 0.21 1.14 -12.12
N SER A 59 -0.16 0.28 -13.06
CA SER A 59 0.70 -0.82 -13.45
C SER A 59 1.91 -0.32 -14.22
N THR A 60 3.05 -0.91 -13.91
CA THR A 60 4.32 -0.68 -14.62
C THR A 60 4.32 -1.18 -16.07
N THR A 61 3.34 -2.01 -16.45
CA THR A 61 3.25 -2.64 -17.78
C THR A 61 2.14 -2.05 -18.62
N ASN A 62 1.04 -1.60 -17.99
CA ASN A 62 -0.06 -0.95 -18.67
C ASN A 62 -0.52 0.27 -17.88
N ILE A 63 -0.23 1.45 -18.39
CA ILE A 63 -0.52 2.72 -17.71
C ILE A 63 -2.03 3.00 -17.60
N THR A 64 -2.87 2.27 -18.33
CA THR A 64 -4.33 2.44 -18.25
C THR A 64 -4.98 1.59 -17.18
N LYS A 65 -4.23 0.67 -16.55
CA LYS A 65 -4.77 -0.20 -15.49
C LYS A 65 -4.09 0.06 -14.16
N ILE A 66 -4.91 0.02 -13.12
CA ILE A 66 -4.46 0.23 -11.74
C ILE A 66 -4.31 -1.10 -10.98
N LEU A 67 -3.56 -1.06 -9.89
CA LEU A 67 -3.60 -2.09 -8.87
C LEU A 67 -4.84 -1.88 -7.99
N SER A 68 -5.52 -2.97 -7.62
CA SER A 68 -6.68 -2.90 -6.74
C SER A 68 -6.32 -2.22 -5.41
N GLY A 69 -7.15 -1.28 -4.95
CA GLY A 69 -6.91 -0.60 -3.67
C GLY A 69 -6.83 -1.57 -2.48
N SER A 70 -7.60 -2.67 -2.50
CA SER A 70 -7.53 -3.71 -1.48
C SER A 70 -6.23 -4.52 -1.57
N PHE A 71 -5.73 -4.78 -2.79
CA PHE A 71 -4.43 -5.45 -2.99
C PHE A 71 -3.29 -4.64 -2.41
N VAL A 72 -3.22 -3.35 -2.74
CA VAL A 72 -2.17 -2.45 -2.25
C VAL A 72 -2.21 -2.37 -0.72
N ALA A 73 -3.40 -2.30 -0.12
CA ALA A 73 -3.55 -2.31 1.34
C ALA A 73 -3.07 -3.63 1.96
N THR A 74 -3.43 -4.78 1.37
CA THR A 74 -2.93 -6.10 1.80
C THR A 74 -1.42 -6.18 1.70
N LEU A 75 -0.82 -5.68 0.61
CA LEU A 75 0.61 -5.76 0.39
C LEU A 75 1.40 -4.87 1.38
N LEU A 76 0.90 -3.66 1.67
CA LEU A 76 1.46 -2.78 2.69
C LEU A 76 1.43 -3.42 4.09
N ASN A 77 0.35 -4.12 4.42
CA ASN A 77 0.23 -4.86 5.66
C ASN A 77 1.20 -6.04 5.71
N ASP A 78 1.21 -6.88 4.68
CA ASP A 78 1.96 -8.14 4.69
C ASP A 78 3.48 -7.94 4.64
N LEU A 79 3.96 -6.92 3.90
CA LEU A 79 5.40 -6.67 3.76
C LEU A 79 5.95 -5.72 4.85
N PHE A 80 5.16 -4.75 5.29
CA PHE A 80 5.66 -3.64 6.10
C PHE A 80 4.89 -3.45 7.42
N GLY A 81 3.83 -4.20 7.66
CA GLY A 81 2.97 -4.03 8.84
C GLY A 81 2.18 -2.72 8.83
N ILE A 82 2.05 -2.06 7.67
CA ILE A 82 1.35 -0.77 7.55
C ILE A 82 -0.14 -1.03 7.29
N GLN A 83 -0.98 -0.56 8.22
CA GLN A 83 -2.43 -0.70 8.13
C GLN A 83 -3.03 0.42 7.26
N ALA A 84 -3.19 0.14 5.97
CA ALA A 84 -3.92 1.01 5.04
C ALA A 84 -5.38 0.56 4.87
N ARG A 85 -6.24 1.46 4.39
CA ARG A 85 -7.62 1.13 4.00
C ARG A 85 -7.73 1.07 2.49
N GLY A 86 -8.01 -0.10 1.95
CA GLY A 86 -8.31 -0.32 0.53
C GLY A 86 -9.79 -0.59 0.30
N GLY A 87 -10.37 -0.05 -0.76
CA GLY A 87 -11.72 -0.41 -1.21
C GLY A 87 -12.54 0.75 -1.75
N CYS A 88 -13.81 0.47 -2.07
CA CYS A 88 -14.75 1.45 -2.60
C CYS A 88 -15.14 2.50 -1.55
N ALA A 89 -15.35 3.73 -1.98
CA ALA A 89 -15.99 4.73 -1.14
C ALA A 89 -17.50 4.44 -1.02
N CYS A 90 -18.09 4.83 0.11
CA CYS A 90 -19.54 4.75 0.32
C CYS A 90 -20.34 5.69 -0.61
N ALA A 91 -19.65 6.56 -1.36
CA ALA A 91 -20.22 7.44 -2.38
C ALA A 91 -19.89 6.89 -3.77
N GLY A 92 -20.74 5.98 -4.26
CA GLY A 92 -20.55 5.29 -5.55
C GLY A 92 -20.32 6.24 -6.73
N PRO A 93 -21.21 7.21 -7.00
CA PRO A 93 -21.05 8.15 -8.11
C PRO A 93 -19.74 8.94 -8.06
N TYR A 94 -19.40 9.49 -6.88
CA TYR A 94 -18.12 10.18 -6.69
C TYR A 94 -16.92 9.27 -6.94
N GLY A 95 -16.99 8.01 -6.52
CA GLY A 95 -15.94 7.03 -6.80
C GLY A 95 -15.80 6.70 -8.28
N HIS A 96 -16.89 6.72 -9.04
CA HIS A 96 -16.87 6.52 -10.48
C HIS A 96 -16.24 7.71 -11.18
N ASP A 97 -16.64 8.94 -10.83
CA ASP A 97 -16.05 10.17 -11.37
C ASP A 97 -14.53 10.23 -11.10
N LEU A 98 -14.13 9.92 -9.87
CA LEU A 98 -12.74 9.97 -9.42
C LEU A 98 -11.84 8.91 -10.11
N LEU A 99 -12.43 7.82 -10.58
CA LEU A 99 -11.74 6.73 -11.26
C LEU A 99 -11.99 6.73 -12.78
N ASN A 100 -12.61 7.79 -13.31
CA ASN A 100 -12.98 7.96 -14.71
C ASN A 100 -13.81 6.77 -15.27
N ILE A 101 -14.74 6.26 -14.46
CA ILE A 101 -15.63 5.16 -14.83
C ILE A 101 -16.86 5.74 -15.52
N ASN A 102 -17.06 5.38 -16.78
CA ASN A 102 -18.21 5.85 -17.55
C ASN A 102 -19.51 5.11 -17.19
N GLU A 103 -20.64 5.59 -17.70
CA GLU A 103 -21.96 5.03 -17.39
C GLU A 103 -22.09 3.55 -17.79
N SER A 104 -21.58 3.17 -18.97
CA SER A 104 -21.62 1.77 -19.43
C SER A 104 -20.83 0.83 -18.52
N GLN A 105 -19.65 1.25 -18.07
CA GLN A 105 -18.82 0.51 -17.12
C GLN A 105 -19.48 0.44 -15.74
N SER A 106 -20.08 1.54 -15.28
CA SER A 106 -20.85 1.60 -14.04
C SER A 106 -22.01 0.60 -14.02
N LEU A 107 -22.76 0.50 -15.13
CA LEU A 107 -23.83 -0.49 -15.28
C LEU A 107 -23.30 -1.92 -15.29
N ALA A 108 -22.18 -2.18 -15.97
CA ALA A 108 -21.55 -3.50 -16.01
C ALA A 108 -21.06 -3.94 -14.61
N VAL A 109 -20.41 -3.03 -13.86
CA VAL A 109 -20.02 -3.23 -12.46
C VAL A 109 -21.25 -3.52 -11.60
N ARG A 110 -22.35 -2.79 -11.79
CA ARG A 110 -23.60 -3.02 -11.07
C ARG A 110 -24.18 -4.41 -11.35
N SER A 111 -24.21 -4.85 -12.61
CA SER A 111 -24.69 -6.18 -13.00
C SER A 111 -23.87 -7.28 -12.33
N ALA A 112 -22.54 -7.20 -12.41
CA ALA A 112 -21.65 -8.18 -11.78
C ALA A 112 -21.83 -8.23 -10.25
N ILE A 113 -22.08 -7.10 -9.59
CA ILE A 113 -22.39 -7.07 -8.15
C ILE A 113 -23.73 -7.77 -7.86
N GLN A 114 -24.75 -7.60 -8.71
CA GLN A 114 -26.04 -8.27 -8.56
C GLN A 114 -25.94 -9.79 -8.75
N GLU A 115 -24.99 -10.24 -9.57
CA GLU A 115 -24.65 -11.67 -9.75
C GLU A 115 -23.82 -12.26 -8.59
N GLY A 116 -23.43 -11.43 -7.61
CA GLY A 116 -22.69 -11.85 -6.42
C GLY A 116 -21.18 -11.65 -6.48
N TYR A 117 -20.65 -11.00 -7.53
CA TYR A 117 -19.23 -10.68 -7.66
C TYR A 117 -18.88 -9.35 -7.01
N ILE A 118 -18.94 -9.26 -5.68
CA ILE A 118 -18.70 -8.00 -4.95
C ILE A 118 -17.28 -7.45 -5.17
N GLY A 119 -16.32 -8.31 -5.49
CA GLY A 119 -14.93 -7.96 -5.70
C GLY A 119 -14.68 -7.04 -6.91
N VAL A 120 -15.62 -6.90 -7.84
CA VAL A 120 -15.46 -5.98 -8.98
C VAL A 120 -15.55 -4.50 -8.57
N LYS A 121 -15.96 -4.20 -7.33
CA LYS A 121 -16.15 -2.83 -6.86
C LYS A 121 -14.86 -2.01 -7.02
N PRO A 122 -14.91 -0.90 -7.77
CA PRO A 122 -13.75 -0.05 -7.96
C PRO A 122 -13.42 0.69 -6.65
N GLY A 123 -12.14 0.97 -6.43
CA GLY A 123 -11.69 1.59 -5.20
C GLY A 123 -10.20 1.88 -5.18
N TRP A 124 -9.78 2.60 -4.14
CA TRP A 124 -8.41 3.09 -4.00
C TRP A 124 -7.87 2.81 -2.60
N THR A 125 -6.59 3.10 -2.39
CA THR A 125 -5.93 2.95 -1.09
C THR A 125 -5.86 4.28 -0.37
N ARG A 126 -6.04 4.24 0.95
CA ARG A 126 -5.95 5.39 1.84
C ARG A 126 -5.04 5.12 3.02
N VAL A 127 -4.19 6.08 3.33
CA VAL A 127 -3.35 6.10 4.53
C VAL A 127 -3.52 7.43 5.25
N SER A 128 -3.62 7.40 6.58
CA SER A 128 -3.78 8.59 7.41
C SER A 128 -2.49 8.87 8.18
N PHE A 129 -2.12 10.14 8.29
CA PHE A 129 -0.98 10.62 9.07
C PHE A 129 -1.49 11.33 10.32
N PRO A 130 -1.68 10.63 11.45
CA PRO A 130 -2.09 11.27 12.69
C PRO A 130 -1.02 12.23 13.21
N TYR A 131 -1.44 13.31 13.88
CA TYR A 131 -0.54 14.35 14.41
C TYR A 131 0.56 13.85 15.37
N TYR A 132 0.32 12.71 16.02
CA TYR A 132 1.26 12.08 16.97
C TYR A 132 2.25 11.11 16.30
N MET A 133 2.17 10.94 14.98
CA MET A 133 3.11 10.11 14.22
C MET A 133 4.52 10.69 14.27
N GLY A 134 5.52 9.84 14.51
CA GLY A 134 6.92 10.22 14.42
C GLY A 134 7.40 10.37 12.97
N GLU A 135 8.39 11.23 12.74
CA GLU A 135 8.92 11.48 11.39
C GLU A 135 9.50 10.21 10.73
N GLU A 136 10.13 9.33 11.51
CA GLU A 136 10.63 8.04 10.98
C GLU A 136 9.52 7.10 10.50
N ASP A 137 8.35 7.12 11.16
CA ASP A 137 7.18 6.32 10.78
C ASP A 137 6.60 6.86 9.47
N PHE A 138 6.47 8.18 9.40
CA PHE A 138 6.01 8.90 8.22
C PHE A 138 6.90 8.60 7.00
N GLU A 139 8.22 8.74 7.15
CA GLU A 139 9.20 8.45 6.10
C GLU A 139 9.17 6.99 5.65
N PHE A 140 8.99 6.05 6.59
CA PHE A 140 8.86 4.64 6.27
C PHE A 140 7.59 4.34 5.47
N ILE A 141 6.47 4.97 5.81
CA ILE A 141 5.21 4.82 5.07
C ILE A 141 5.36 5.32 3.64
N LEU A 142 5.97 6.50 3.43
CA LEU A 142 6.17 7.02 2.07
C LEU A 142 7.10 6.11 1.25
N ALA A 143 8.20 5.62 1.85
CA ALA A 143 9.10 4.68 1.20
C ALA A 143 8.42 3.34 0.85
N ALA A 144 7.51 2.87 1.70
CA ALA A 144 6.72 1.67 1.43
C ALA A 144 5.73 1.88 0.28
N ILE A 145 5.08 3.05 0.21
CA ILE A 145 4.19 3.41 -0.92
C ILE A 145 4.99 3.46 -2.23
N GLU A 146 6.15 4.13 -2.23
CA GLU A 146 7.05 4.19 -3.40
C GLU A 146 7.53 2.79 -3.83
N PHE A 147 7.82 1.93 -2.85
CA PHE A 147 8.16 0.53 -3.11
C PHE A 147 7.01 -0.20 -3.83
N VAL A 148 5.78 -0.08 -3.33
CA VAL A 148 4.62 -0.74 -3.96
C VAL A 148 4.35 -0.15 -5.35
N ALA A 149 4.55 1.16 -5.54
CA ALA A 149 4.42 1.80 -6.86
C ALA A 149 5.46 1.30 -7.87
N THR A 150 6.62 0.83 -7.41
CA THR A 150 7.70 0.34 -8.28
C THR A 150 7.62 -1.17 -8.51
N TYR A 151 7.29 -1.94 -7.46
CA TYR A 151 7.42 -3.40 -7.44
C TYR A 151 6.12 -4.14 -7.18
N GLY A 152 5.06 -3.45 -6.76
CA GLY A 152 3.82 -4.06 -6.27
C GLY A 152 3.17 -5.03 -7.25
N GLN A 153 3.19 -4.70 -8.54
CA GLN A 153 2.65 -5.58 -9.59
C GLN A 153 3.30 -6.97 -9.60
N ARG A 154 4.59 -7.09 -9.30
CA ARG A 154 5.30 -8.39 -9.31
C ARG A 154 4.76 -9.35 -8.26
N PHE A 155 4.26 -8.80 -7.15
CA PHE A 155 3.69 -9.57 -6.05
C PHE A 155 2.35 -10.22 -6.39
N LEU A 156 1.60 -9.74 -7.40
CA LEU A 156 0.33 -10.37 -7.83
C LEU A 156 0.48 -11.88 -8.08
N SER A 157 1.66 -12.32 -8.53
CA SER A 157 1.95 -13.74 -8.77
C SER A 157 1.86 -14.62 -7.51
N LEU A 158 1.99 -14.02 -6.32
CA LEU A 158 1.94 -14.66 -5.00
C LEU A 158 0.56 -14.59 -4.36
N TYR A 159 -0.34 -13.78 -4.89
CA TYR A 159 -1.68 -13.64 -4.34
C TYR A 159 -2.72 -14.33 -5.23
N LYS A 160 -3.85 -14.64 -4.62
CA LYS A 160 -5.09 -15.07 -5.26
C LYS A 160 -6.16 -14.05 -4.90
N PHE A 161 -6.84 -13.54 -5.91
CA PHE A 161 -8.01 -12.71 -5.74
C PHE A 161 -9.28 -13.56 -5.67
N ASP A 162 -10.21 -13.17 -4.80
CA ASP A 162 -11.53 -13.79 -4.68
C ASP A 162 -12.59 -12.79 -5.14
N LEU A 163 -13.18 -13.04 -6.31
CA LEU A 163 -14.19 -12.16 -6.91
C LEU A 163 -15.48 -12.05 -6.08
N LYS A 164 -15.81 -13.05 -5.26
CA LYS A 164 -17.06 -13.03 -4.51
C LYS A 164 -17.04 -12.01 -3.37
N ASN A 165 -15.89 -11.80 -2.75
CA ASN A 165 -15.75 -10.91 -1.58
C ASN A 165 -14.73 -9.77 -1.77
N GLY A 166 -13.92 -9.79 -2.84
CA GLY A 166 -12.89 -8.79 -3.10
C GLY A 166 -11.62 -8.93 -2.24
N SER A 167 -11.42 -10.09 -1.60
CA SER A 167 -10.27 -10.33 -0.74
C SER A 167 -9.06 -10.86 -1.52
N TRP A 168 -7.87 -10.48 -1.04
CA TRP A 168 -6.59 -10.98 -1.55
C TRP A 168 -5.98 -11.92 -0.52
N LYS A 169 -5.61 -13.12 -0.96
CA LYS A 169 -5.00 -14.14 -0.10
C LYS A 169 -3.65 -14.57 -0.66
N ILE A 170 -2.65 -14.65 0.21
CA ILE A 170 -1.33 -15.13 -0.18
C ILE A 170 -1.36 -16.64 -0.45
N LYS A 171 -0.70 -17.07 -1.52
CA LYS A 171 -0.50 -18.48 -1.87
C LYS A 171 0.65 -19.01 -1.02
N LYS A 172 0.33 -19.49 0.19
CA LYS A 172 1.32 -19.96 1.18
C LYS A 172 2.38 -20.90 0.60
N GLN A 173 1.96 -21.90 -0.18
CA GLN A 173 2.90 -22.84 -0.82
C GLN A 173 3.94 -22.14 -1.71
N LYS A 174 3.51 -21.18 -2.53
CA LYS A 174 4.41 -20.43 -3.42
C LYS A 174 5.33 -19.49 -2.63
N LEU A 175 4.83 -18.90 -1.55
CA LEU A 175 5.64 -18.10 -0.64
C LEU A 175 6.69 -18.95 0.07
N GLU A 176 6.32 -20.14 0.58
CA GLU A 176 7.23 -21.04 1.26
C GLU A 176 8.38 -21.51 0.35
N ILE A 177 8.08 -21.84 -0.91
CA ILE A 177 9.09 -22.16 -1.92
C ILE A 177 10.07 -21.00 -2.08
N LEU A 178 9.56 -19.78 -2.32
CA LEU A 178 10.39 -18.59 -2.47
C LEU A 178 11.21 -18.24 -1.22
N LEU A 179 10.64 -18.44 -0.02
CA LEU A 179 11.35 -18.19 1.23
C LEU A 179 12.44 -19.24 1.47
N ASN A 180 12.22 -20.50 1.10
CA ASN A 180 13.22 -21.55 1.20
C ASN A 180 14.38 -21.31 0.21
N GLU A 181 14.09 -20.89 -1.02
CA GLU A 181 15.09 -20.44 -1.99
C GLU A 181 15.84 -19.18 -1.52
N ASN A 182 15.17 -18.27 -0.81
CA ASN A 182 15.81 -17.10 -0.22
C ASN A 182 16.72 -17.47 0.96
N LYS A 183 16.31 -18.40 1.83
CA LYS A 183 17.14 -18.88 2.95
C LYS A 183 18.43 -19.54 2.48
N PHE A 184 18.37 -20.28 1.36
CA PHE A 184 19.55 -20.89 0.75
C PHE A 184 20.55 -19.82 0.26
N TYR A 185 20.07 -18.81 -0.47
CA TYR A 185 20.90 -17.72 -0.97
C TYR A 185 21.43 -16.77 0.13
N MET A 186 20.61 -16.50 1.15
CA MET A 186 21.01 -15.68 2.30
C MET A 186 22.03 -16.40 3.20
N ARG A 187 22.15 -17.72 3.13
CA ARG A 187 23.26 -18.48 3.73
C ARG A 187 24.57 -18.27 2.95
N GLU A 188 24.56 -18.39 1.63
CA GLU A 188 25.74 -18.14 0.77
C GLU A 188 26.26 -16.70 0.88
N THR A 189 25.36 -15.71 0.99
CA THR A 189 25.75 -14.30 1.15
C THR A 189 26.14 -13.93 2.58
N ARG A 190 25.62 -14.63 3.61
CA ARG A 190 26.08 -14.46 5.01
C ARG A 190 27.50 -14.99 5.23
N GLU A 191 27.90 -16.05 4.55
CA GLU A 191 29.27 -16.56 4.60
C GLU A 191 30.29 -15.54 4.06
N LYS A 192 29.89 -14.65 3.15
CA LYS A 192 30.74 -13.52 2.68
C LYS A 192 30.66 -12.26 3.55
N ALA A 193 29.54 -12.00 4.22
CA ALA A 193 29.31 -10.75 4.95
C ALA A 193 29.66 -10.81 6.46
N ASN A 194 29.84 -12.00 7.03
CA ASN A 194 30.13 -12.16 8.47
C ASN A 194 31.54 -11.69 8.90
N ASN A 195 32.46 -11.42 7.97
CA ASN A 195 33.80 -10.92 8.31
C ASN A 195 33.85 -9.43 8.70
N ASP A 196 32.87 -8.61 8.29
CA ASP A 196 32.93 -7.15 8.50
C ASP A 196 32.07 -6.65 9.67
N TYR A 197 31.18 -7.49 10.22
CA TYR A 197 30.12 -7.05 11.13
C TYR A 197 30.46 -7.04 12.63
N PHE A 198 31.59 -7.62 13.06
CA PHE A 198 31.91 -7.76 14.49
C PHE A 198 32.56 -6.54 15.17
N LYS A 199 32.76 -5.42 14.46
CA LYS A 199 33.61 -4.32 14.95
C LYS A 199 32.91 -3.07 15.48
N ALA A 200 31.57 -2.98 15.45
CA ALA A 200 30.87 -1.76 15.84
C ALA A 200 29.73 -2.03 16.82
N ARG A 201 30.05 -2.09 18.12
CA ARG A 201 29.05 -2.03 19.18
C ARG A 201 29.58 -1.26 20.39
N SER A 202 29.20 0.01 20.49
CA SER A 202 29.02 0.70 21.77
C SER A 202 27.97 1.79 21.60
N ASP A 203 27.13 1.89 22.62
CA ASP A 203 26.31 3.04 23.04
C ASP A 203 24.81 3.11 22.67
N CYS A 204 24.09 3.46 23.73
CA CYS A 204 22.71 3.22 24.08
C CYS A 204 21.71 4.20 23.42
N ASN A 205 20.78 3.64 22.64
CA ASN A 205 19.42 4.13 22.39
C ASN A 205 18.65 2.99 21.70
N VAL A 206 18.38 1.93 22.46
CA VAL A 206 18.18 0.58 21.90
C VAL A 206 16.83 0.42 21.21
N GLY A 207 15.75 1.07 21.68
CA GLY A 207 14.40 0.90 21.11
C GLY A 207 14.21 1.52 19.73
N THR A 208 14.36 2.85 19.60
CA THR A 208 14.08 3.58 18.36
C THR A 208 15.06 3.24 17.24
N LYS A 209 16.36 3.11 17.56
CA LYS A 209 17.37 2.68 16.57
C LYS A 209 17.06 1.28 16.05
N GLN A 210 16.59 0.36 16.90
CA GLN A 210 16.30 -1.02 16.51
C GLN A 210 15.05 -1.12 15.62
N VAL A 211 14.03 -0.28 15.86
CA VAL A 211 12.86 -0.15 14.98
C VAL A 211 13.26 0.42 13.61
N GLY A 212 14.07 1.48 13.58
CA GLY A 212 14.60 2.04 12.33
C GLY A 212 15.44 1.04 11.52
N ILE A 213 16.28 0.24 12.19
CA ILE A 213 17.03 -0.85 11.57
C ILE A 213 16.10 -1.92 10.99
N LEU A 214 15.07 -2.33 11.74
CA LEU A 214 14.10 -3.33 11.29
C LEU A 214 13.36 -2.86 10.03
N ARG A 215 12.91 -1.61 9.99
CA ARG A 215 12.24 -1.01 8.84
C ARG A 215 13.10 -0.99 7.58
N ARG A 216 14.37 -0.58 7.70
CA ARG A 216 15.32 -0.62 6.58
C ARG A 216 15.54 -2.04 6.10
N LYS A 217 15.66 -2.98 7.03
CA LYS A 217 15.81 -4.41 6.72
C LYS A 217 14.58 -4.94 5.95
N SER A 218 13.36 -4.61 6.39
CA SER A 218 12.12 -5.01 5.70
C SER A 218 12.06 -4.46 4.27
N LEU A 219 12.44 -3.20 4.05
CA LEU A 219 12.52 -2.63 2.70
C LEU A 219 13.55 -3.34 1.80
N LEU A 220 14.71 -3.72 2.36
CA LEU A 220 15.74 -4.45 1.63
C LEU A 220 15.30 -5.88 1.28
N GLU A 221 14.70 -6.58 2.24
CA GLU A 221 14.17 -7.94 2.04
C GLU A 221 13.06 -7.94 0.99
N ALA A 222 12.12 -6.99 1.07
CA ALA A 222 11.06 -6.82 0.09
C ALA A 222 11.63 -6.55 -1.32
N LYS A 223 12.67 -5.72 -1.45
CA LYS A 223 13.37 -5.49 -2.73
C LYS A 223 14.04 -6.75 -3.27
N CYS A 224 14.67 -7.55 -2.40
CA CYS A 224 15.28 -8.82 -2.81
C CYS A 224 14.22 -9.79 -3.38
N ILE A 225 13.10 -9.94 -2.68
CA ILE A 225 11.98 -10.77 -3.13
C ILE A 225 11.42 -10.25 -4.46
N ALA A 226 11.17 -8.94 -4.57
CA ALA A 226 10.64 -8.32 -5.78
C ALA A 226 11.51 -8.54 -7.02
N ASN A 227 12.83 -8.60 -6.85
CA ASN A 227 13.77 -8.83 -7.95
C ASN A 227 13.79 -10.28 -8.45
N ARG A 228 13.33 -11.24 -7.63
CA ARG A 228 13.20 -12.65 -8.01
C ARG A 228 11.86 -12.96 -8.66
N LEU A 229 10.85 -12.14 -8.39
CA LEU A 229 9.54 -12.30 -9.00
C LEU A 229 9.58 -11.89 -10.48
N PRO A 230 8.79 -12.56 -11.33
CA PRO A 230 8.70 -12.22 -12.74
C PRO A 230 8.27 -10.76 -12.89
N LYS A 231 8.97 -10.02 -13.76
CA LYS A 231 8.69 -8.61 -14.03
C LYS A 231 7.32 -8.39 -14.66
N PHE A 232 6.87 -9.36 -15.46
CA PHE A 232 5.65 -9.30 -16.23
C PHE A 232 4.77 -10.49 -15.86
N LEU A 233 3.52 -10.21 -15.55
CA LEU A 233 2.48 -11.22 -15.47
C LEU A 233 1.57 -10.98 -16.67
N SER A 234 1.30 -12.02 -17.44
CA SER A 234 0.16 -12.03 -18.35
C SER A 234 -1.09 -11.76 -17.52
N GLU A 235 -1.90 -10.79 -17.94
CA GLU A 235 -3.16 -10.46 -17.28
C GLU A 235 -3.98 -11.75 -17.11
N ARG A 236 -4.38 -12.07 -15.88
CA ARG A 236 -5.28 -13.20 -15.67
C ARG A 236 -6.68 -12.73 -16.01
N ILE A 237 -7.17 -13.18 -17.15
CA ILE A 237 -8.59 -13.12 -17.47
C ILE A 237 -9.29 -14.08 -16.49
N HIS A 238 -10.17 -13.56 -15.64
CA HIS A 238 -11.02 -14.43 -14.84
C HIS A 238 -12.12 -14.98 -15.77
N PRO A 239 -12.33 -16.30 -15.84
CA PRO A 239 -13.25 -16.89 -16.82
C PRO A 239 -14.71 -16.49 -16.61
N ASP A 240 -15.08 -16.14 -15.38
CA ASP A 240 -16.47 -15.94 -14.96
C ASP A 240 -16.99 -14.49 -15.12
N VAL A 241 -16.14 -13.52 -15.45
CA VAL A 241 -16.53 -12.10 -15.55
C VAL A 241 -15.84 -11.45 -16.75
N ASP A 242 -16.57 -10.66 -17.52
CA ASP A 242 -16.00 -9.89 -18.64
C ASP A 242 -14.82 -9.02 -18.16
N PRO A 243 -13.63 -9.13 -18.79
CA PRO A 243 -12.48 -8.25 -18.52
C PRO A 243 -12.78 -6.76 -18.50
N SER A 244 -13.81 -6.31 -19.23
CA SER A 244 -14.22 -4.90 -19.28
C SER A 244 -14.76 -4.37 -17.94
N VAL A 245 -15.19 -5.26 -17.04
CA VAL A 245 -15.76 -4.93 -15.72
C VAL A 245 -14.67 -4.68 -14.69
N LEU A 246 -13.45 -5.22 -14.90
CA LEU A 246 -12.34 -5.07 -13.98
C LEU A 246 -11.53 -3.82 -14.30
N HIS A 247 -11.70 -2.79 -13.48
CA HIS A 247 -10.90 -1.55 -13.54
C HIS A 247 -9.43 -1.76 -13.12
N PHE A 248 -9.11 -2.89 -12.47
CA PHE A 248 -7.79 -3.21 -11.93
C PHE A 248 -7.25 -4.56 -12.41
N ILE A 249 -5.94 -4.76 -12.27
CA ILE A 249 -5.26 -6.02 -12.66
C ILE A 249 -5.39 -7.10 -11.58
N VAL A 250 -5.56 -8.34 -12.02
CA VAL A 250 -5.70 -9.57 -11.22
C VAL A 250 -4.64 -10.63 -11.59
#